data_AF-A0A290QEQ9-F1
#
_entry.id   AF-A0A290QEQ9-F1
#
_cell.length_a   1.000
_cell.length_b   1.000
_cell.length_c   1.000
_cell.angle_alpha   90.00
_cell.angle_beta   90.00
_cell.angle_gamma   90.00
#
_symmetry.space_group_name_H-M   'P 1'
#
loop_
_entity.id
_entity.type
_entity.pdbx_description
1 polymer ?
#
loop_
_entity_poly.entity_id
_entity_poly.type
_entity_poly.pdbx_seq_one_letter_code
_entity_poly.pdbx_strand_id
1 'polypeptide(L)'
;MELPLESVDAPLSRFRPRTGTMEAWNAAYVRVEDYLRAHRIHNRLHQSRLIQTVLERAARRHEANPALEPTTLAAEEIEALMDEWFSEVLDNKNHPQERVATAGRVAMLLSDGPQKWPYAFLDSQTIPEDFTREMRASSMQAGPDMTFSNMAPRPIDLGTISEAAGETLERFEKWPILRTLVLWGFFLATLLAIFRVTR
;
A
#
# COMPACT_ATOMS: atom_id res chain seq x y z
N MET A 1 63.57 8.17 33.58
CA MET A 1 63.06 7.18 32.62
C MET A 1 61.67 7.66 32.25
N GLU A 2 61.63 8.63 31.33
CA GLU A 2 60.41 9.27 30.88
C GLU A 2 59.77 8.34 29.85
N LEU A 3 58.55 7.86 30.16
CA LEU A 3 57.78 7.06 29.22
C LEU A 3 57.43 7.96 28.03
N PRO A 4 57.74 7.57 26.78
CA PRO A 4 57.28 8.31 25.63
C PRO A 4 55.76 8.23 25.64
N LEU A 5 55.11 9.40 25.60
CA LEU A 5 53.69 9.52 25.26
C LEU A 5 53.53 9.07 23.81
N GLU A 6 53.50 7.76 23.61
CA GLU A 6 53.11 7.13 22.37
C GLU A 6 51.71 7.66 22.06
N SER A 7 51.68 8.49 21.02
CA SER A 7 50.55 9.28 20.56
C SER A 7 49.24 8.51 20.66
N VAL A 8 48.31 9.03 21.47
CA VAL A 8 46.89 8.67 21.45
C VAL A 8 46.22 9.21 20.17
N ASP A 9 46.91 9.13 19.03
CA ASP A 9 46.48 9.47 17.68
C ASP A 9 46.13 8.20 16.89
N ALA A 10 45.61 7.18 17.57
CA ALA A 10 44.70 6.27 16.88
C ALA A 10 43.49 7.13 16.43
N PRO A 11 43.07 7.10 15.15
CA PRO A 11 42.11 8.06 14.66
C PRO A 11 40.81 7.83 15.43
N LEU A 12 40.46 8.76 16.31
CA LEU A 12 39.06 9.01 16.58
C LEU A 12 38.49 9.34 15.20
N SER A 13 37.86 8.35 14.55
CA SER A 13 37.12 8.48 13.29
C SER A 13 35.98 9.46 13.52
N ARG A 14 36.32 10.74 13.65
CA ARG A 14 35.40 11.84 13.83
C ARG A 14 34.85 12.10 12.44
N PHE A 15 33.53 12.00 12.32
CA PHE A 15 32.81 12.52 11.18
C PHE A 15 33.28 13.95 10.89
N ARG A 16 33.94 14.15 9.75
CA ARG A 16 34.53 15.41 9.30
C ARG A 16 34.15 15.63 7.83
N PRO A 17 32.93 16.12 7.56
CA PRO A 17 32.46 16.34 6.20
C PRO A 17 33.29 17.45 5.53
N ARG A 18 33.65 17.28 4.25
CA ARG A 18 34.43 18.28 3.49
C ARG A 18 33.60 19.45 2.97
N THR A 19 32.30 19.26 2.90
CA THR A 19 31.33 20.18 2.31
C THR A 19 30.11 20.32 3.23
N GLY A 20 29.33 21.39 3.06
CA GLY A 20 28.18 21.70 3.92
C GLY A 20 28.59 22.41 5.23
N THR A 21 27.62 23.06 5.88
CA THR A 21 27.86 23.78 7.13
C THR A 21 27.73 22.84 8.33
N MET A 22 28.42 23.15 9.43
CA MET A 22 28.29 22.36 10.66
C MET A 22 26.85 22.36 11.20
N GLU A 23 26.12 23.45 11.02
CA GLU A 23 24.70 23.57 11.38
C GLU A 23 23.83 22.60 10.59
N ALA A 24 24.01 22.50 9.27
CA ALA A 24 23.26 21.57 8.43
C ALA A 24 23.57 20.10 8.78
N TRP A 25 24.84 19.79 9.09
CA TRP A 25 25.22 18.45 9.55
C TRP A 25 24.68 18.10 10.94
N ASN A 26 24.59 19.07 11.85
CA ASN A 26 23.91 18.88 13.13
C ASN A 26 22.40 18.64 12.94
N ALA A 27 21.75 19.37 12.04
CA ALA A 27 20.34 19.13 11.71
C ALA A 27 20.13 17.74 11.08
N ALA A 28 21.04 17.32 10.21
CA ALA A 28 21.06 15.97 9.64
C ALA A 28 21.21 14.89 10.73
N TYR A 29 22.12 15.09 11.70
CA TYR A 29 22.28 14.19 12.84
C TYR A 29 20.96 14.02 13.61
N VAL A 30 20.32 15.13 14.00
CA VAL A 30 19.05 15.11 14.75
C VAL A 30 17.96 14.40 13.94
N ARG A 31 17.88 14.65 12.64
CA ARG A 31 16.91 14.02 11.75
C ARG A 31 17.02 12.49 11.72
N VAL A 32 18.26 11.96 11.70
CA VAL A 32 18.51 10.52 11.73
C VAL A 32 18.25 9.95 13.13
N GLU A 33 18.63 10.65 14.19
CA GLU A 33 18.32 10.24 15.57
C GLU A 33 16.80 10.11 15.78
N ASP A 34 16.02 11.10 15.34
CA ASP A 34 14.56 11.11 15.42
C ASP A 34 13.95 9.96 14.61
N TYR A 35 14.50 9.68 13.43
CA TYR A 35 14.06 8.54 12.62
C TYR A 35 14.26 7.21 13.34
N LEU A 36 15.44 6.99 13.94
CA LEU A 36 15.74 5.77 14.69
C LEU A 36 14.87 5.64 15.95
N ARG A 37 14.61 6.76 16.63
CA ARG A 37 13.72 6.81 17.79
C ARG A 37 12.28 6.45 17.41
N ALA A 38 11.79 6.93 16.27
CA ALA A 38 10.47 6.60 15.76
C ALA A 38 10.31 5.08 15.52
N HIS A 39 11.38 4.39 15.15
CA HIS A 39 11.41 2.93 14.99
C HIS A 39 11.70 2.17 16.30
N ARG A 40 11.63 2.83 17.47
CA ARG A 40 11.84 2.24 18.80
C ARG A 40 13.21 1.60 18.97
N ILE A 41 14.22 2.07 18.24
CA ILE A 41 15.62 1.71 18.49
C ILE A 41 16.08 2.57 19.66
N HIS A 42 16.39 1.99 20.82
CA HIS A 42 16.75 2.77 22.02
C HIS A 42 18.20 2.58 22.47
N ASN A 43 18.91 1.60 21.91
CA ASN A 43 20.31 1.34 22.29
C ASN A 43 21.21 2.48 21.77
N ARG A 44 21.72 3.31 22.68
CA ARG A 44 22.53 4.49 22.36
C ARG A 44 23.83 4.18 21.62
N LEU A 45 24.49 3.08 21.97
CA LEU A 45 25.75 2.69 21.31
C LEU A 45 25.49 2.29 19.85
N HIS A 46 24.44 1.50 19.64
CA HIS A 46 24.04 1.07 18.30
C HIS A 46 23.55 2.24 17.44
N GLN A 47 22.71 3.11 18.01
CA GLN A 47 22.27 4.36 17.37
C GLN A 47 23.46 5.21 16.92
N SER A 48 24.46 5.42 17.78
CA SER A 48 25.62 6.26 17.45
C SER A 48 26.38 5.71 16.24
N ARG A 49 26.53 4.39 16.14
CA ARG A 49 27.20 3.74 14.99
C ARG A 49 26.39 3.90 13.72
N LEU A 50 25.08 3.66 13.78
CA LEU A 50 24.19 3.81 12.63
C LEU A 50 24.14 5.24 12.13
N ILE A 51 24.00 6.22 13.04
CA ILE A 51 24.00 7.64 12.68
C ILE A 51 25.32 8.00 11.99
N GLN A 52 26.46 7.55 12.52
CA GLN A 52 27.75 7.77 11.88
C GLN A 52 27.81 7.19 10.46
N THR A 53 27.40 5.93 10.27
CA THR A 53 27.36 5.28 8.95
C THR A 53 26.48 6.05 7.96
N VAL A 54 25.30 6.49 8.39
CA VAL A 54 24.36 7.29 7.57
C VAL A 54 24.98 8.62 7.17
N LEU A 55 25.55 9.36 8.13
CA LEU A 55 26.16 10.66 7.88
C LEU A 55 27.39 10.54 6.96
N GLU A 56 28.20 9.49 7.09
CA GLU A 56 29.34 9.24 6.20
C GLU A 56 28.90 8.91 4.76
N ARG A 57 27.80 8.17 4.57
CA ARG A 57 27.19 7.97 3.25
C ARG A 57 26.65 9.27 2.68
N ALA A 58 25.91 10.04 3.48
CA ALA A 58 25.35 11.33 3.08
C ALA A 58 26.43 12.34 2.71
N ALA A 59 27.53 12.42 3.48
CA ALA A 59 28.66 13.29 3.18
C ALA A 59 29.33 12.95 1.85
N ARG A 60 29.50 11.66 1.54
CA ARG A 60 30.04 11.25 0.23
C ARG A 60 29.14 11.69 -0.94
N ARG A 61 27.81 11.61 -0.79
CA ARG A 61 26.86 12.10 -1.81
C ARG A 61 26.85 13.62 -1.90
N HIS A 62 26.93 14.31 -0.76
CA HIS A 62 27.02 15.76 -0.70
C HIS A 62 28.30 16.28 -1.36
N GLU A 63 29.43 15.58 -1.21
CA GLU A 63 30.67 15.90 -1.93
C GLU A 63 30.49 15.81 -3.45
N ALA A 64 29.73 14.83 -3.94
CA ALA A 64 29.43 14.67 -5.36
C ALA A 64 28.42 15.71 -5.89
N ASN A 65 27.48 16.14 -5.05
CA ASN A 65 26.51 17.18 -5.40
C ASN A 65 26.25 18.13 -4.20
N PRO A 66 27.08 19.18 -4.03
CA PRO A 66 26.99 20.09 -2.88
C PRO A 66 25.75 20.99 -2.86
N ALA A 67 24.90 20.95 -3.89
CA ALA A 67 23.67 21.72 -3.94
C ALA A 67 22.51 21.04 -3.18
N LEU A 68 22.67 19.77 -2.81
CA LEU A 68 21.66 19.02 -2.06
C LEU A 68 21.83 19.28 -0.56
N GLU A 69 20.71 19.41 0.15
CA GLU A 69 20.76 19.63 1.60
C GLU A 69 21.26 18.39 2.36
N PRO A 70 22.23 18.52 3.28
CA PRO A 70 22.73 17.42 4.10
C PRO A 70 21.64 16.66 4.86
N THR A 71 20.62 17.36 5.35
CA THR A 71 19.49 16.74 6.08
C THR A 71 18.65 15.86 5.18
N THR A 72 18.40 16.28 3.94
CA THR A 72 17.68 15.49 2.94
C THR A 72 18.46 14.24 2.57
N LEU A 73 19.77 14.40 2.29
CA LEU A 73 20.64 13.28 1.98
C LEU A 73 20.69 12.26 3.14
N ALA A 74 20.81 12.73 4.38
CA ALA A 74 20.82 11.83 5.54
C ALA A 74 19.50 11.07 5.70
N ALA A 75 18.35 11.71 5.43
CA ALA A 75 17.05 11.05 5.45
C ALA A 75 16.93 9.98 4.34
N GLU A 76 17.34 10.30 3.12
CA GLU A 76 17.37 9.34 2.01
C GLU A 76 18.30 8.15 2.30
N GLU A 77 19.48 8.39 2.90
CA GLU A 77 20.44 7.33 3.21
C GLU A 77 19.94 6.36 4.28
N ILE A 78 19.28 6.84 5.34
CA ILE A 78 18.69 5.94 6.35
C ILE A 78 17.50 5.16 5.79
N GLU A 79 16.70 5.77 4.91
CA GLU A 79 15.60 5.07 4.23
C GLU A 79 16.14 3.99 3.29
N ALA A 80 17.17 4.28 2.51
CA ALA A 80 17.82 3.31 1.62
C ALA A 80 18.43 2.13 2.40
N LEU A 81 19.10 2.40 3.53
CA LEU A 81 19.63 1.36 4.42
C LEU A 81 18.52 0.46 4.98
N MET A 82 17.40 1.04 5.38
CA MET A 82 16.22 0.30 5.86
C MET A 82 15.64 -0.61 4.80
N ASP A 83 15.47 -0.09 3.59
CA ASP A 83 14.89 -0.85 2.48
C ASP A 83 15.80 -2.00 2.05
N GLU A 84 17.11 -1.76 1.94
CA GLU A 84 18.13 -2.77 1.64
C GLU A 84 18.08 -3.89 2.69
N TRP A 85 18.09 -3.53 3.96
CA TRP A 85 18.06 -4.48 5.07
C TRP A 85 16.74 -5.27 5.13
N PHE A 86 15.58 -4.62 4.91
CA PHE A 86 14.31 -5.34 4.86
C PHE A 86 14.24 -6.33 3.71
N SER A 87 14.80 -5.97 2.54
CA SER A 87 14.87 -6.88 1.40
C SER A 87 15.69 -8.13 1.72
N GLU A 88 16.75 -7.99 2.52
CA GLU A 88 17.57 -9.10 2.97
C GLU A 88 16.86 -9.97 4.01
N VAL A 89 16.29 -9.36 5.06
CA VAL A 89 15.61 -10.08 6.15
C VAL A 89 14.40 -10.85 5.64
N LEU A 90 13.55 -10.22 4.83
CA LEU A 90 12.29 -10.82 4.36
C LEU A 90 12.46 -11.73 3.13
N ASP A 91 13.66 -11.82 2.56
CA ASP A 91 13.96 -12.58 1.33
C ASP A 91 13.02 -12.23 0.14
N ASN A 92 12.48 -11.02 0.14
CA ASN A 92 11.46 -10.56 -0.80
C ASN A 92 12.06 -9.80 -2.00
N LYS A 93 13.14 -10.35 -2.58
CA LYS A 93 13.92 -9.70 -3.65
C LYS A 93 13.13 -9.40 -4.94
N ASN A 94 11.97 -10.02 -5.12
CA ASN A 94 11.15 -9.92 -6.32
C ASN A 94 9.94 -8.97 -6.19
N HIS A 95 9.70 -8.38 -5.01
CA HIS A 95 8.59 -7.46 -4.79
C HIS A 95 8.98 -6.00 -5.06
N PRO A 96 8.04 -5.13 -5.45
CA PRO A 96 8.30 -3.69 -5.54
C PRO A 96 8.86 -3.16 -4.21
N GLN A 97 9.88 -2.31 -4.28
CA GLN A 97 10.63 -1.84 -3.11
C GLN A 97 9.73 -1.17 -2.06
N GLU A 98 8.74 -0.38 -2.48
CA GLU A 98 7.74 0.25 -1.60
C GLU A 98 6.94 -0.78 -0.77
N ARG A 99 6.66 -1.96 -1.34
CA ARG A 99 5.96 -3.04 -0.62
C ARG A 99 6.87 -3.69 0.40
N VAL A 100 8.13 -3.93 0.05
CA VAL A 100 9.13 -4.49 0.97
C VAL A 100 9.32 -3.55 2.17
N ALA A 101 9.45 -2.26 1.89
CA ALA A 101 9.61 -1.19 2.86
C ALA A 101 8.42 -1.10 3.84
N THR A 102 7.19 -1.19 3.31
CA THR A 102 5.96 -1.16 4.12
C THR A 102 5.78 -2.44 4.94
N ALA A 103 5.90 -3.60 4.29
CA ALA A 103 5.78 -4.90 4.94
C ALA A 103 6.83 -5.09 6.04
N GLY A 104 8.07 -4.66 5.79
CA GLY A 104 9.16 -4.67 6.77
C GLY A 104 8.86 -3.86 8.02
N ARG A 105 8.37 -2.61 7.86
CA ARG A 105 7.98 -1.76 9.00
C ARG A 105 6.83 -2.36 9.80
N VAL A 106 5.82 -2.94 9.15
CA VAL A 106 4.71 -3.62 9.81
C VAL A 106 5.19 -4.87 10.55
N ALA A 107 5.99 -5.71 9.91
CA ALA A 107 6.56 -6.92 10.54
C ALA A 107 7.42 -6.56 11.76
N MET A 108 8.19 -5.48 11.69
CA MET A 108 9.02 -4.99 12.80
C MET A 108 8.18 -4.49 13.97
N LEU A 109 7.05 -3.82 13.68
CA LEU A 109 6.10 -3.38 14.70
C LEU A 109 5.41 -4.57 15.37
N LEU A 110 4.99 -5.58 14.61
CA LEU A 110 4.28 -6.75 15.13
C LEU A 110 5.19 -7.71 15.92
N SER A 111 6.45 -7.84 15.53
CA SER A 111 7.41 -8.72 16.20
C SER A 111 8.04 -8.13 17.48
N ASP A 112 7.85 -6.83 17.74
CA ASP A 112 8.64 -6.05 18.71
C ASP A 112 10.17 -6.22 18.51
N GLY A 113 10.59 -6.34 17.25
CA GLY A 113 11.97 -6.66 16.85
C GLY A 113 13.04 -5.81 17.54
N PRO A 114 12.96 -4.46 17.50
CA PRO A 114 13.91 -3.57 18.15
C PRO A 114 14.09 -3.75 19.65
N GLN A 115 13.05 -4.22 20.36
CA GLN A 115 13.11 -4.42 21.81
C GLN A 115 13.72 -5.78 22.16
N LYS A 116 13.37 -6.81 21.40
CA LYS A 116 13.85 -8.18 21.62
C LYS A 116 15.29 -8.39 21.09
N TRP A 117 15.63 -7.77 19.96
CA TRP A 117 16.93 -7.88 19.30
C TRP A 117 17.53 -6.51 18.94
N PRO A 118 17.91 -5.68 19.92
CA PRO A 118 18.36 -4.30 19.68
C PRO A 118 19.64 -4.20 18.83
N TYR A 119 20.45 -5.26 18.78
CA TYR A 119 21.70 -5.31 18.01
C TYR A 119 21.51 -5.85 16.59
N ALA A 120 20.40 -6.53 16.29
CA ALA A 120 20.14 -7.10 14.96
C ALA A 120 19.67 -6.06 13.93
N PHE A 121 19.15 -4.93 14.42
CA PHE A 121 18.60 -3.88 13.58
C PHE A 121 19.68 -3.26 12.69
N LEU A 122 19.51 -3.26 11.37
CA LEU A 122 20.48 -2.73 10.39
C LEU A 122 21.91 -3.29 10.56
N ASP A 123 22.07 -4.46 11.19
CA ASP A 123 23.31 -5.22 11.15
C ASP A 123 23.23 -6.22 10.00
N SER A 124 23.95 -5.95 8.92
CA SER A 124 24.01 -6.82 7.74
C SER A 124 25.04 -7.94 7.87
N GLN A 125 25.87 -7.94 8.91
CA GLN A 125 26.93 -8.95 9.07
C GLN A 125 26.39 -10.18 9.80
N THR A 126 25.52 -9.98 10.81
CA THR A 126 25.03 -11.08 11.65
C THR A 126 23.57 -10.87 12.03
N ILE A 127 22.65 -11.31 11.18
CA ILE A 127 21.21 -11.29 11.49
C ILE A 127 20.85 -12.60 12.22
N PRO A 128 20.40 -12.57 13.50
CA PRO A 128 20.03 -13.78 14.23
C PRO A 128 18.89 -14.54 13.54
N GLU A 129 19.00 -15.86 13.44
CA GLU A 129 17.99 -16.68 12.76
C GLU A 129 16.60 -16.57 13.40
N ASP A 130 16.54 -16.47 14.74
CA ASP A 130 15.28 -16.32 15.47
C ASP A 130 14.60 -14.98 15.17
N PHE A 131 15.37 -13.90 15.02
CA PHE A 131 14.86 -12.59 14.62
C PHE A 131 14.26 -12.66 13.21
N THR A 132 14.98 -13.24 12.25
CA THR A 132 14.52 -13.41 10.87
C THR A 132 13.24 -14.23 10.80
N ARG A 133 13.16 -15.31 11.60
CA ARG A 133 11.97 -16.17 11.67
C ARG A 133 10.75 -15.40 12.17
N GLU A 134 10.89 -14.62 13.23
CA GLU A 134 9.82 -13.80 13.82
C GLU A 134 9.38 -12.67 12.88
N MET A 135 10.33 -12.01 12.23
CA MET A 135 10.05 -11.01 11.20
C MET A 135 9.27 -11.60 10.02
N ARG A 136 9.68 -12.76 9.51
CA ARG A 136 8.99 -13.44 8.40
C ARG A 136 7.61 -13.96 8.81
N ALA A 137 7.50 -14.53 10.01
CA ALA A 137 6.21 -14.98 10.55
C ALA A 137 5.23 -13.80 10.75
N SER A 138 5.74 -12.64 11.13
CA SER A 138 4.96 -11.40 11.30
C SER A 138 4.68 -10.69 9.98
N SER A 139 5.43 -10.99 8.91
CA SER A 139 5.19 -10.41 7.59
C SER A 139 3.90 -11.01 7.01
N MET A 140 2.81 -10.27 7.13
CA MET A 140 1.55 -10.68 6.50
C MET A 140 1.73 -10.71 4.99
N GLN A 141 1.43 -11.86 4.38
CA GLN A 141 1.39 -11.99 2.94
C GLN A 141 0.16 -11.24 2.45
N ALA A 142 0.34 -9.97 2.06
CA ALA A 142 -0.73 -9.16 1.51
C ALA A 142 -1.32 -9.87 0.29
N GLY A 143 -2.66 -9.91 0.22
CA GLY A 143 -3.37 -10.45 -0.93
C GLY A 143 -3.06 -9.67 -2.23
N PRO A 144 -3.56 -10.13 -3.38
CA PRO A 144 -3.39 -9.44 -4.65
C PRO A 144 -3.88 -7.99 -4.54
N ASP A 145 -3.26 -7.09 -5.30
CA ASP A 145 -3.61 -5.67 -5.27
C ASP A 145 -5.10 -5.48 -5.49
N MET A 146 -5.69 -4.62 -4.67
CA MET A 146 -7.08 -4.22 -4.83
C MET A 146 -7.23 -3.49 -6.16
N THR A 147 -7.64 -4.24 -7.17
CA THR A 147 -7.92 -3.69 -8.49
C THR A 147 -9.29 -3.05 -8.45
N PHE A 148 -9.41 -1.81 -8.91
CA PHE A 148 -10.69 -1.12 -8.95
C PHE A 148 -11.63 -1.88 -9.90
N SER A 149 -12.63 -2.56 -9.33
CA SER A 149 -13.64 -3.27 -10.13
C SER A 149 -14.60 -2.24 -10.69
N ASN A 150 -14.48 -1.95 -11.98
CA ASN A 150 -15.38 -1.03 -12.66
C ASN A 150 -16.72 -1.74 -12.89
N MET A 151 -17.69 -1.50 -12.00
CA MET A 151 -19.06 -1.99 -12.16
C MET A 151 -19.79 -1.12 -13.20
N ALA A 152 -19.56 -1.41 -14.48
CA ALA A 152 -20.39 -0.84 -15.54
C ALA A 152 -21.82 -1.40 -15.40
N PRO A 153 -22.86 -0.55 -15.39
CA PRO A 153 -24.24 -1.01 -15.33
C PRO A 153 -24.52 -1.89 -16.55
N ARG A 154 -24.69 -3.20 -16.31
CA ARG A 154 -25.18 -4.13 -17.33
C ARG A 154 -26.70 -4.04 -17.35
N PRO A 155 -27.34 -3.96 -18.53
CA PRO A 155 -28.79 -4.08 -18.60
C PRO A 155 -29.20 -5.41 -17.97
N ILE A 156 -30.29 -5.38 -17.20
CA ILE A 156 -30.83 -6.57 -16.53
C ILE A 156 -31.28 -7.53 -17.62
N ASP A 157 -30.58 -8.65 -17.78
CA ASP A 157 -30.98 -9.73 -18.67
C ASP A 157 -32.14 -10.49 -18.02
N LEU A 158 -33.36 -10.09 -18.34
CA LEU A 158 -34.59 -10.71 -17.84
C LEU A 158 -34.97 -11.98 -18.61
N GLY A 159 -34.13 -12.43 -19.55
CA GLY A 159 -34.38 -13.61 -20.37
C GLY A 159 -35.71 -13.57 -21.13
N THR A 160 -36.12 -14.76 -21.59
CA THR A 160 -37.28 -15.00 -22.46
C THR A 160 -38.64 -14.70 -21.82
N ILE A 161 -38.68 -14.38 -20.52
CA ILE A 161 -39.93 -14.13 -19.78
C ILE A 161 -40.54 -12.78 -20.17
N SER A 162 -39.71 -11.78 -20.52
CA SER A 162 -40.21 -10.45 -20.90
C SER A 162 -40.83 -10.42 -22.30
N GLU A 163 -40.27 -11.19 -23.24
CA GLU A 163 -40.71 -11.22 -24.64
C GLU A 163 -42.07 -11.93 -24.79
N ALA A 164 -42.28 -13.02 -24.05
CA ALA A 164 -43.56 -13.75 -24.02
C ALA A 164 -44.70 -12.93 -23.36
N ALA A 165 -44.38 -12.08 -22.38
CA ALA A 165 -45.37 -11.22 -21.72
C ALA A 165 -45.78 -10.03 -22.61
N GLY A 166 -44.87 -9.51 -23.45
CA GLY A 166 -45.16 -8.44 -24.40
C GLY A 166 -46.10 -8.88 -25.53
N GLU A 167 -45.79 -10.00 -26.19
CA GLU A 167 -46.60 -10.49 -27.33
C GLU A 167 -48.02 -10.91 -26.94
N THR A 168 -48.21 -11.48 -25.75
CA THR A 168 -49.53 -11.89 -25.30
C THR A 168 -50.43 -10.69 -25.00
N LEU A 169 -49.90 -9.65 -24.38
CA LEU A 169 -50.68 -8.45 -24.05
C LEU A 169 -51.08 -7.66 -25.30
N GLU A 170 -50.15 -7.52 -26.26
CA GLU A 170 -50.37 -6.77 -27.50
C GLU A 170 -51.36 -7.47 -28.46
N ARG A 171 -51.46 -8.80 -28.40
CA ARG A 171 -52.47 -9.58 -29.15
C ARG A 171 -53.89 -9.35 -28.63
N PHE A 172 -54.06 -9.21 -27.31
CA PHE A 172 -55.37 -8.98 -26.70
C PHE A 172 -55.92 -7.57 -26.99
N GLU A 173 -55.06 -6.60 -27.28
CA GLU A 173 -55.45 -5.22 -27.57
C GLU A 173 -55.99 -5.00 -28.99
N LYS A 174 -55.70 -5.89 -29.95
CA LYS A 174 -56.12 -5.70 -31.36
C LYS A 174 -57.58 -6.06 -31.65
N TRP A 175 -58.30 -6.73 -30.74
CA TRP A 175 -59.66 -7.26 -30.99
C TRP A 175 -60.84 -6.62 -30.21
N PRO A 176 -60.75 -5.40 -29.60
CA PRO A 176 -61.88 -4.82 -28.88
C PRO A 176 -63.02 -4.43 -29.84
N ILE A 177 -62.71 -3.90 -31.03
CA ILE A 177 -63.71 -3.46 -32.02
C ILE A 177 -64.56 -4.63 -32.49
N LEU A 178 -63.96 -5.81 -32.70
CA LEU A 178 -64.69 -7.00 -33.13
C LEU A 178 -65.68 -7.47 -32.07
N ARG A 179 -65.29 -7.45 -30.78
CA ARG A 179 -66.20 -7.76 -29.66
C ARG A 179 -67.37 -6.79 -29.62
N THR A 180 -67.13 -5.50 -29.81
CA THR A 180 -68.18 -4.48 -29.86
C THR A 180 -69.15 -4.73 -31.01
N LEU A 181 -68.65 -5.03 -32.21
CA LEU A 181 -69.50 -5.33 -33.38
C LEU A 181 -70.37 -6.57 -33.18
N VAL A 182 -69.82 -7.65 -32.60
CA VAL A 182 -70.58 -8.87 -32.29
C VAL A 182 -71.71 -8.58 -31.30
N LEU A 183 -71.42 -7.80 -30.26
CA LEU A 183 -72.40 -7.45 -29.23
C LEU A 183 -73.54 -6.59 -29.81
N TRP A 184 -73.21 -5.60 -30.65
CA TRP A 184 -74.21 -4.81 -31.38
C TRP A 184 -75.03 -5.66 -32.36
N GLY A 185 -74.39 -6.60 -33.07
CA GLY A 185 -75.10 -7.54 -33.96
C GLY A 185 -76.11 -8.40 -33.22
N PHE A 186 -75.71 -8.94 -32.06
CA PHE A 186 -76.60 -9.72 -31.19
C PHE A 186 -77.78 -8.88 -30.69
N PHE A 187 -77.52 -7.63 -30.28
CA PHE A 187 -78.56 -6.70 -29.84
C PHE A 187 -79.57 -6.41 -30.96
N LEU A 188 -79.10 -6.11 -32.17
CA LEU A 188 -79.97 -5.88 -33.34
C LEU A 188 -80.80 -7.12 -33.69
N ALA A 189 -80.19 -8.30 -33.67
CA ALA A 189 -80.88 -9.57 -33.93
C ALA A 189 -81.99 -9.82 -32.91
N THR A 190 -81.73 -9.51 -31.63
CA THR A 190 -82.71 -9.65 -30.54
C THR A 190 -83.89 -8.70 -30.74
N LEU A 191 -83.62 -7.44 -31.06
CA LEU A 191 -84.68 -6.46 -31.39
C LEU A 191 -85.50 -6.89 -32.61
N LEU A 192 -84.85 -7.41 -33.65
CA LEU A 192 -85.52 -7.89 -34.86
C LEU A 192 -86.42 -9.10 -34.57
N ALA A 193 -85.96 -10.02 -33.71
CA ALA A 193 -86.73 -11.16 -33.27
C ALA A 193 -87.97 -10.73 -32.47
N ILE A 194 -87.82 -9.81 -31.51
CA ILE A 194 -88.94 -9.25 -30.73
C ILE A 194 -89.95 -8.56 -31.66
N PHE A 195 -89.47 -7.76 -32.61
CA PHE A 195 -90.33 -7.08 -33.58
C PHE A 195 -91.12 -8.06 -34.46
N ARG A 196 -90.48 -9.15 -34.93
CA ARG A 196 -91.17 -10.20 -35.70
C ARG A 196 -92.18 -10.98 -34.89
N VAL A 197 -91.98 -11.14 -33.58
CA VAL A 197 -92.92 -11.86 -32.71
C VAL A 197 -94.11 -10.98 -32.32
N THR A 198 -93.93 -9.66 -32.28
CA THR A 198 -94.94 -8.69 -31.82
C THR A 198 -95.80 -8.11 -32.95
N ARG A 199 -95.43 -8.32 -34.22
CA ARG A 199 -96.18 -7.88 -35.41
C ARG A 199 -96.82 -9.05 -36.12
#